data_AF-A0A1Q8YNC5-F1
#
_entry.id   AF-A0A1Q8YNC5-F1
#
_cell.length_a   1.000
_cell.length_b   1.000
_cell.length_c   1.000
_cell.angle_alpha   90.00
_cell.angle_beta   90.00
_cell.angle_gamma   90.00
#
_symmetry.space_group_name_H-M   'P 1'
#
loop_
_entity.id
_entity.type
_entity.pdbx_description
1 polymer ?
#
loop_
_entity_poly.entity_id
_entity_poly.type
_entity_poly.pdbx_seq_one_letter_code
_entity_poly.pdbx_strand_id
1 'polypeptide(L)'
;MTKHIGVKLINAFPMTRQAYNDFRGWQLPADENGADEGYLVEYLDGGKPNTDRFDGYVSWSPKEVFEKAYRSVSGLSFGLAIEALKQGKKVSRAGWNGKGLWVQMVPQKGDSVYLSHLELVYPVPGDGSLPYPNGAFVPWAPSQTDVLAEDWQIV
;
A
#
# COMPACT_ATOMS: atom_id res chain seq x y z
N MET A 1 -12.01 -16.51 -21.36
CA MET A 1 -11.55 -15.32 -20.62
C MET A 1 -10.33 -15.70 -19.80
N THR A 2 -9.30 -14.87 -19.78
CA THR A 2 -8.11 -15.06 -18.94
C THR A 2 -8.33 -14.39 -17.58
N LYS A 3 -7.89 -15.01 -16.49
CA LYS A 3 -8.03 -14.50 -15.12
C LYS A 3 -6.75 -13.78 -14.70
N HIS A 4 -6.90 -12.63 -14.03
CA HIS A 4 -5.78 -11.82 -13.54
C HIS A 4 -6.02 -11.46 -12.06
N ILE A 5 -4.93 -11.41 -11.28
CA ILE A 5 -4.90 -10.89 -9.91
C ILE A 5 -3.81 -9.82 -9.90
N GLY A 6 -4.07 -8.67 -9.27
CA GLY A 6 -3.12 -7.56 -9.22
C GLY A 6 -3.22 -6.80 -7.91
N VAL A 7 -2.23 -5.94 -7.67
CA VAL A 7 -2.14 -5.06 -6.51
C VAL A 7 -1.84 -3.65 -6.97
N LYS A 8 -2.29 -2.65 -6.23
CA LYS A 8 -2.09 -1.23 -6.54
C LYS A 8 -1.92 -0.42 -5.26
N LEU A 9 -0.99 0.53 -5.27
CA LEU A 9 -0.94 1.62 -4.30
C LEU A 9 -1.67 2.82 -4.89
N ILE A 10 -2.63 3.36 -4.16
CA ILE A 10 -3.58 4.35 -4.66
C ILE A 10 -3.83 5.46 -3.63
N ASN A 11 -4.14 6.66 -4.11
CA ASN A 11 -4.97 7.60 -3.34
C ASN A 11 -6.43 7.36 -3.68
N ALA A 12 -7.32 7.57 -2.72
CA ALA A 12 -8.75 7.55 -2.97
C ALA A 12 -9.49 8.58 -2.13
N PHE A 13 -10.55 9.14 -2.69
CA PHE A 13 -11.46 10.01 -1.97
C PHE A 13 -12.91 9.72 -2.38
N PRO A 14 -13.87 9.74 -1.43
CA PRO A 14 -15.28 9.51 -1.75
C PRO A 14 -15.80 10.50 -2.78
N MET A 15 -16.43 10.00 -3.84
CA MET A 15 -16.98 10.79 -4.93
C MET A 15 -18.11 10.02 -5.62
N THR A 16 -19.27 10.66 -5.79
CA THR A 16 -20.37 10.04 -6.54
C THR A 16 -20.04 9.95 -8.02
N ARG A 17 -20.74 9.07 -8.75
CA ARG A 17 -20.55 8.93 -10.20
C ARG A 17 -20.80 10.24 -10.95
N GLN A 18 -21.83 11.01 -10.59
CA GLN A 18 -22.09 12.31 -11.20
C GLN A 18 -20.93 13.27 -10.97
N ALA A 19 -20.47 13.41 -9.72
CA ALA A 19 -19.38 14.31 -9.37
C ALA A 19 -18.07 13.96 -10.11
N TYR A 20 -17.81 12.68 -10.34
CA TYR A 20 -16.67 12.25 -11.15
C TYR A 20 -16.83 12.61 -12.63
N ASN A 21 -18.02 12.42 -13.23
CA ASN A 21 -18.27 12.85 -14.62
C ASN A 21 -18.11 14.35 -14.77
N ASP A 22 -18.65 15.14 -13.84
CA ASP A 22 -18.49 16.60 -13.82
C ASP A 22 -17.01 17.00 -13.71
N PHE A 23 -16.24 16.33 -12.84
CA PHE A 23 -14.80 16.52 -12.72
C PHE A 23 -14.05 16.24 -14.03
N ARG A 24 -14.49 15.23 -14.79
CA ARG A 24 -13.92 14.88 -16.09
C ARG A 24 -14.41 15.76 -17.24
N GLY A 25 -15.41 16.61 -17.02
CA GLY A 25 -16.10 17.34 -18.09
C GLY A 25 -16.90 16.41 -19.01
N TRP A 26 -17.34 15.26 -18.49
CA TRP A 26 -18.11 14.26 -19.22
C TRP A 26 -19.59 14.38 -18.90
N GLN A 27 -20.43 14.06 -19.88
CA GLN A 27 -21.86 13.89 -19.64
C GLN A 27 -22.11 12.51 -19.06
N LEU A 28 -22.83 12.43 -17.94
CA LEU A 28 -23.26 11.15 -17.38
C LEU A 28 -24.16 10.42 -18.40
N PRO A 29 -23.89 9.13 -18.72
CA PRO A 29 -24.78 8.34 -19.56
C PRO A 29 -26.19 8.25 -18.98
N ALA A 30 -27.21 8.29 -19.84
CA ALA A 30 -28.61 8.36 -19.41
C ALA A 30 -29.10 7.09 -18.67
N ASP A 31 -28.42 5.96 -18.88
CA ASP A 31 -28.69 4.67 -18.25
C ASP A 31 -27.89 4.43 -16.96
N GLU A 32 -27.10 5.41 -16.52
CA GLU A 32 -26.28 5.32 -15.31
C GLU A 32 -26.86 6.17 -14.17
N ASN A 33 -26.74 5.68 -12.93
CA ASN A 33 -27.18 6.42 -11.75
C ASN A 33 -26.08 7.37 -11.26
N GLY A 34 -26.34 8.67 -11.31
CA GLY A 34 -25.41 9.70 -10.85
C GLY A 34 -25.18 9.73 -9.34
N ALA A 35 -26.14 9.22 -8.55
CA ALA A 35 -26.08 9.17 -7.09
C ALA A 35 -25.27 7.97 -6.56
N ASP A 36 -24.81 7.07 -7.43
CA ASP A 36 -24.01 5.92 -7.02
C ASP A 36 -22.79 6.36 -6.23
N GLU A 37 -22.66 5.82 -5.01
CA GLU A 37 -21.50 6.04 -4.16
C GLU A 37 -20.28 5.33 -4.76
N GLY A 38 -19.14 5.99 -4.65
CA GLY A 38 -17.86 5.44 -5.10
C GLY A 38 -16.71 6.32 -4.67
N TYR A 39 -15.59 6.10 -5.33
CA TYR A 39 -14.34 6.78 -5.05
C TYR A 39 -13.70 7.20 -6.36
N LEU A 40 -13.14 8.41 -6.40
CA LEU A 40 -12.07 8.68 -7.36
C LEU A 40 -10.82 7.97 -6.83
N VAL A 41 -10.15 7.25 -7.72
CA VAL A 41 -8.94 6.49 -7.44
C VAL A 41 -7.81 7.04 -8.29
N GLU A 42 -6.72 7.48 -7.67
CA GLU A 42 -5.47 7.85 -8.33
C GLU A 42 -4.44 6.74 -8.14
N TYR A 43 -3.85 6.26 -9.23
CA TYR A 43 -2.82 5.22 -9.19
C TYR A 43 -1.43 5.82 -9.02
N LEU A 44 -0.73 5.41 -7.96
CA LEU A 44 0.60 5.94 -7.60
C LEU A 44 1.76 5.07 -8.10
N ASP A 45 1.44 3.89 -8.62
CA ASP A 45 2.42 2.88 -9.05
C ASP A 45 2.70 2.92 -10.57
N GLY A 46 2.28 4.00 -11.25
CA GLY A 46 2.61 4.29 -12.64
C GLY A 46 1.41 4.57 -13.53
N GLY A 47 1.70 4.72 -14.83
CA GLY A 47 0.73 5.19 -15.82
C GLY A 47 0.84 6.69 -16.06
N LYS A 48 0.46 7.14 -17.26
CA LYS A 48 0.41 8.57 -17.57
C LYS A 48 -0.83 9.18 -16.93
N PRO A 49 -0.75 10.38 -16.32
CA PRO A 49 -1.94 11.08 -15.86
C PRO A 49 -2.91 11.32 -17.02
N ASN A 50 -4.20 11.30 -16.71
CA ASN A 50 -5.29 11.57 -17.65
C ASN A 50 -6.07 12.85 -17.30
N THR A 51 -5.52 13.65 -16.38
CA THR A 51 -6.01 14.97 -15.98
C THR A 51 -4.82 15.84 -15.55
N ASP A 52 -4.98 17.16 -15.55
CA ASP A 52 -3.94 18.09 -15.10
C ASP A 52 -3.95 18.33 -13.56
N ARG A 53 -4.85 17.67 -12.83
CA ARG A 53 -5.03 17.87 -11.37
C ARG A 53 -4.30 16.86 -10.50
N PHE A 54 -3.88 15.74 -11.09
CA PHE A 54 -3.29 14.61 -10.39
C PHE A 54 -2.05 14.15 -11.17
N ASP A 55 -1.03 13.72 -10.43
CA ASP A 55 0.22 13.24 -11.03
C ASP A 55 0.04 11.82 -11.61
N GLY A 56 -0.85 11.04 -11.00
CA GLY A 56 -1.22 9.69 -11.43
C GLY A 56 -2.38 9.63 -12.42
N TYR A 57 -2.60 8.45 -13.00
CA TYR A 57 -3.85 8.16 -13.72
C TYR A 57 -5.01 8.16 -12.73
N VAL A 58 -6.14 8.77 -13.07
CA VAL A 58 -7.35 8.72 -12.23
C VAL A 58 -8.50 7.95 -12.90
N SER A 59 -9.20 7.16 -12.08
CA SER A 59 -10.42 6.44 -12.45
C SER A 59 -11.51 6.64 -11.39
N TRP A 60 -12.72 6.15 -11.66
CA TRP A 60 -13.78 6.04 -10.67
C TRP A 60 -14.07 4.57 -10.38
N SER A 61 -14.25 4.23 -9.11
CA SER A 61 -14.57 2.89 -8.66
C SER A 61 -15.86 2.91 -7.83
N PRO A 62 -16.86 2.06 -8.16
CA PRO A 62 -18.04 1.90 -7.32
C PRO A 62 -17.66 1.49 -5.89
N LYS A 63 -18.41 1.96 -4.89
CA LYS A 63 -18.09 1.77 -3.46
C LYS A 63 -17.81 0.32 -3.08
N GLU A 64 -18.70 -0.61 -3.44
CA GLU A 64 -18.52 -2.02 -3.10
C GLU A 64 -17.31 -2.65 -3.79
N VAL A 65 -17.02 -2.25 -5.03
CA VAL A 65 -15.86 -2.76 -5.78
C VAL A 65 -14.58 -2.25 -5.13
N PHE A 66 -14.56 -0.97 -4.77
CA PHE A 66 -13.45 -0.35 -4.07
C PHE A 66 -13.18 -1.03 -2.73
N GLU A 67 -14.20 -1.15 -1.88
CA GLU A 67 -14.06 -1.68 -0.52
C GLU A 67 -13.69 -3.18 -0.49
N LYS A 68 -14.02 -3.93 -1.56
CA LYS A 68 -13.57 -5.32 -1.74
C LYS A 68 -12.14 -5.42 -2.27
N ALA A 69 -11.69 -4.46 -3.08
CA ALA A 69 -10.40 -4.52 -3.77
C ALA A 69 -9.25 -3.85 -3.01
N TYR A 70 -9.54 -2.80 -2.23
CA TYR A 70 -8.54 -1.96 -1.58
C TYR A 70 -8.65 -1.99 -0.06
N ARG A 71 -7.53 -1.77 0.61
CA ARG A 71 -7.43 -1.67 2.08
C ARG A 71 -6.66 -0.41 2.44
N SER A 72 -6.93 0.12 3.63
CA SER A 72 -6.06 1.13 4.24
C SER A 72 -4.64 0.58 4.38
N VAL A 73 -3.64 1.44 4.22
CA VAL A 73 -2.22 1.11 4.46
C VAL A 73 -1.91 0.81 5.94
N SER A 74 -2.92 0.83 6.82
CA SER A 74 -2.85 0.51 8.25
C SER A 74 -3.61 -0.76 8.66
N GLY A 75 -3.92 -1.64 7.69
CA GLY A 75 -4.65 -2.91 7.90
C GLY A 75 -4.47 -3.85 6.72
N LEU A 76 -3.21 -4.05 6.33
CA LEU A 76 -2.80 -4.83 5.18
C LEU A 76 -2.72 -6.32 5.55
N SER A 77 -3.03 -7.18 4.58
CA SER A 77 -2.60 -8.58 4.64
C SER A 77 -1.09 -8.66 4.42
N PHE A 78 -0.48 -9.78 4.82
CA PHE A 78 0.93 -10.02 4.54
C PHE A 78 1.29 -9.91 3.05
N GLY A 79 0.41 -10.38 2.15
CA GLY A 79 0.61 -10.26 0.71
C GLY A 79 0.75 -8.80 0.25
N LEU A 80 -0.12 -7.90 0.74
CA LEU A 80 -0.01 -6.47 0.44
C LEU A 80 1.21 -5.82 1.11
N ALA A 81 1.60 -6.29 2.29
CA ALA A 81 2.82 -5.84 2.96
C ALA A 81 4.09 -6.19 2.15
N ILE A 82 4.16 -7.38 1.55
CA ILE A 82 5.25 -7.77 0.64
C ILE A 82 5.30 -6.87 -0.59
N GLU A 83 4.15 -6.50 -1.15
CA GLU A 83 4.09 -5.62 -2.31
C GLU A 83 4.54 -4.19 -1.97
N ALA A 84 4.20 -3.70 -0.77
CA ALA A 84 4.74 -2.45 -0.25
C ALA A 84 6.27 -2.52 -0.04
N LEU A 85 6.78 -3.62 0.51
CA LEU A 85 8.22 -3.87 0.68
C LEU A 85 8.98 -3.86 -0.64
N LYS A 86 8.45 -4.50 -1.69
CA LYS A 86 9.03 -4.47 -3.04
C LYS A 86 9.07 -3.06 -3.65
N GLN A 87 8.17 -2.17 -3.23
CA GLN A 87 8.16 -0.76 -3.59
C GLN A 87 9.08 0.10 -2.69
N GLY A 88 9.92 -0.52 -1.86
CA GLY A 88 10.86 0.17 -0.97
C GLY A 88 10.20 0.80 0.26
N LYS A 89 8.93 0.48 0.55
CA LYS A 89 8.26 0.91 1.78
C LYS A 89 8.75 0.07 2.95
N LYS A 90 8.59 0.61 4.16
CA LYS A 90 8.79 -0.11 5.41
C LYS A 90 7.44 -0.55 5.94
N VAL A 91 7.38 -1.71 6.57
CA VAL A 91 6.13 -2.22 7.14
C VAL A 91 6.32 -2.70 8.57
N SER A 92 5.30 -2.57 9.39
CA SER A 92 5.25 -3.12 10.75
C SER A 92 3.93 -3.83 10.99
N ARG A 93 3.82 -4.57 12.09
CA ARG A 93 2.54 -5.08 12.58
C ARG A 93 2.08 -4.28 13.78
N ALA A 94 0.79 -3.97 13.85
CA ALA A 94 0.21 -3.32 15.03
C ALA A 94 0.34 -4.19 16.29
N GLY A 95 0.29 -5.52 16.15
CA GLY A 95 0.38 -6.49 17.23
C GLY A 95 1.81 -6.88 17.66
N TRP A 96 2.87 -6.26 17.13
CA TRP A 96 4.23 -6.59 17.57
C TRP A 96 4.57 -6.03 18.96
N ASN A 97 5.26 -6.86 19.74
CA ASN A 97 5.86 -6.45 21.00
C ASN A 97 7.17 -5.70 20.73
N GLY A 98 7.09 -4.38 20.62
CA GLY A 98 8.25 -3.51 20.43
C GLY A 98 7.85 -2.23 19.71
N LYS A 99 8.16 -1.08 20.31
CA LYS A 99 7.80 0.21 19.72
C LYS A 99 8.72 0.54 18.54
N GLY A 100 8.12 0.88 17.41
CA GLY A 100 8.85 1.39 16.24
C GLY A 100 9.67 0.34 15.47
N LEU A 101 9.43 -0.96 15.68
CA LEU A 101 10.05 -2.00 14.85
C LEU A 101 9.44 -1.98 13.44
N TRP A 102 10.26 -2.18 12.41
CA TRP A 102 9.78 -2.38 11.04
C TRP A 102 10.59 -3.43 10.29
N VAL A 103 9.97 -3.99 9.26
CA VAL A 103 10.64 -4.77 8.23
C VAL A 103 10.88 -3.91 7.00
N GLN A 104 12.03 -4.10 6.39
CA GLN A 104 12.40 -3.50 5.11
C GLN A 104 12.95 -4.57 4.17
N MET A 105 12.84 -4.33 2.86
CA MET A 105 13.50 -5.15 1.86
C MET A 105 14.86 -4.55 1.50
N VAL A 106 15.91 -5.37 1.55
CA VAL A 106 17.23 -5.03 1.03
C VAL A 106 17.34 -5.62 -0.37
N PRO A 107 17.41 -4.79 -1.43
CA PRO A 107 17.62 -5.29 -2.78
C PRO A 107 19.08 -5.73 -2.97
N GLN A 108 19.30 -6.74 -3.80
CA GLN A 108 20.63 -7.08 -4.29
C GLN A 108 21.27 -5.87 -5.01
N LYS A 109 22.56 -5.62 -4.76
CA LYS A 109 23.31 -4.50 -5.36
C LYS A 109 24.36 -5.03 -6.34
N GLY A 110 24.20 -4.72 -7.63
CA GLY A 110 25.16 -5.11 -8.67
C GLY A 110 25.46 -6.62 -8.66
N ASP A 111 26.74 -6.96 -8.80
CA ASP A 111 27.21 -8.36 -8.79
C ASP A 111 27.42 -8.94 -7.38
N SER A 112 26.73 -8.39 -6.38
CA SER A 112 26.82 -8.88 -5.00
C SER A 112 26.36 -10.35 -4.90
N VAL A 113 27.09 -11.15 -4.12
CA VAL A 113 26.68 -12.52 -3.77
C VAL A 113 25.49 -12.57 -2.80
N TYR A 114 25.13 -11.44 -2.19
CA TYR A 114 23.97 -11.34 -1.31
C TYR A 114 22.69 -11.12 -2.12
N LEU A 115 21.76 -12.07 -2.05
CA LEU A 115 20.45 -11.95 -2.65
C LEU A 115 19.55 -10.96 -1.89
N SER A 116 18.52 -10.47 -2.57
CA SER A 116 17.48 -9.66 -1.94
C SER A 116 16.85 -10.41 -0.77
N HIS A 117 16.72 -9.74 0.38
CA HIS A 117 16.19 -10.34 1.60
C HIS A 117 15.42 -9.30 2.43
N LEU A 118 14.73 -9.77 3.47
CA LEU A 118 14.04 -8.92 4.42
C LEU A 118 14.87 -8.80 5.69
N GLU A 119 14.86 -7.61 6.30
CA GLU A 119 15.48 -7.34 7.58
C GLU A 119 14.45 -6.80 8.55
N LEU A 120 14.50 -7.26 9.81
CA LEU A 120 13.79 -6.65 10.93
C LEU A 120 14.71 -5.61 11.55
N VAL A 121 14.24 -4.37 11.62
CA VAL A 121 15.01 -3.22 12.07
C VAL A 121 14.53 -2.77 13.45
N TYR A 122 15.50 -2.61 14.34
CA TYR A 122 15.39 -2.02 15.66
C TYR A 122 15.94 -0.59 15.56
N PRO A 123 15.10 0.45 15.55
CA PRO A 123 15.60 1.82 15.47
C PRO A 123 16.44 2.21 16.68
N VAL A 124 17.29 3.22 16.48
CA VAL A 124 17.87 3.98 17.59
C VAL A 124 16.73 4.57 18.43
N PRO A 125 16.68 4.30 19.74
CA PRO A 125 15.69 4.90 20.62
C PRO A 125 15.98 6.39 20.74
N GLY A 126 14.97 7.24 20.52
CA GLY A 126 15.15 8.70 20.65
C GLY A 126 15.54 9.17 22.06
N ASP A 127 15.41 8.30 23.06
CA ASP A 127 15.74 8.53 24.47
C ASP A 127 16.92 7.67 24.98
N GLY A 128 17.57 6.88 24.11
CA GLY A 128 18.66 5.97 24.47
C GLY A 128 18.27 4.76 25.34
N SER A 129 16.97 4.47 25.55
CA SER A 129 16.49 3.55 26.61
C SER A 129 16.24 2.07 26.24
N LEU A 130 16.72 1.56 25.10
CA LEU A 130 16.49 0.17 24.65
C LEU A 130 17.81 -0.62 24.50
N PRO A 131 17.78 -1.97 24.36
CA PRO A 131 19.00 -2.78 24.25
C PRO A 131 19.96 -2.41 23.10
N TYR A 132 19.50 -1.64 22.10
CA TYR A 132 20.28 -1.28 20.91
C TYR A 132 20.43 0.25 20.81
N PRO A 133 21.35 0.89 21.56
CA PRO A 133 21.52 2.34 21.57
C PRO A 133 21.95 2.92 20.21
N ASN A 134 22.55 2.11 19.34
CA ASN A 134 22.91 2.47 17.97
C ASN A 134 21.94 1.91 16.91
N GLY A 135 20.80 1.37 17.36
CA GLY A 135 19.93 0.54 16.52
C GLY A 135 20.55 -0.81 16.19
N ALA A 136 19.76 -1.68 15.56
CA ALA A 136 20.20 -2.97 15.08
C ALA A 136 19.30 -3.42 13.92
N PHE A 137 19.78 -4.37 13.12
CA PHE A 137 18.95 -5.09 12.17
C PHE A 137 19.40 -6.54 12.10
N VAL A 138 18.47 -7.43 11.75
CA VAL A 138 18.74 -8.85 11.56
C VAL A 138 17.98 -9.33 10.32
N PRO A 139 18.50 -10.33 9.59
CA PRO A 139 17.72 -11.04 8.60
C PRO A 139 16.41 -11.53 9.23
N TRP A 140 15.30 -11.32 8.55
CA TRP A 140 13.97 -11.63 9.06
C TRP A 140 13.27 -12.68 8.20
N ALA A 141 12.73 -13.69 8.89
CA ALA A 141 11.86 -14.70 8.31
C ALA A 141 10.47 -14.56 8.96
N PRO A 142 9.39 -14.39 8.17
CA PRO A 142 8.05 -14.30 8.73
C PRO A 142 7.64 -15.64 9.35
N SER A 143 7.08 -15.61 10.56
CA SER A 143 6.42 -16.78 11.13
C SER A 143 5.09 -17.07 10.44
N GLN A 144 4.49 -18.25 10.64
CA GLN A 144 3.15 -18.52 10.08
C GLN A 144 2.09 -17.53 10.60
N THR A 145 2.22 -17.07 11.84
CA THR A 145 1.29 -16.08 12.41
C THR A 145 1.52 -14.69 11.81
N ASP A 146 2.72 -14.36 11.35
CA ASP A 146 3.00 -13.14 10.58
C ASP A 146 2.39 -13.21 9.17
N VAL A 147 2.51 -14.36 8.50
CA VAL A 147 1.98 -14.57 7.14
C VAL A 147 0.45 -14.50 7.11
N LEU A 148 -0.22 -15.01 8.15
CA LEU A 148 -1.68 -15.01 8.25
C LEU A 148 -2.26 -13.74 8.87
N ALA A 149 -1.42 -12.78 9.24
CA ALA A 149 -1.86 -11.55 9.86
C ALA A 149 -2.44 -10.54 8.86
N GLU A 150 -3.41 -9.76 9.33
CA GLU A 150 -4.08 -8.68 8.58
C GLU A 150 -3.90 -7.29 9.23
N ASP A 151 -2.97 -7.18 10.18
CA ASP A 151 -2.66 -5.96 10.93
C ASP A 151 -1.34 -5.31 10.47
N TRP A 152 -0.91 -5.59 9.24
CA TRP A 152 0.28 -4.97 8.66
C TRP A 152 0.02 -3.52 8.29
N GLN A 153 1.03 -2.67 8.46
CA GLN A 153 0.94 -1.25 8.13
C GLN A 153 2.22 -0.71 7.53
N ILE A 154 2.10 0.23 6.60
CA ILE A 154 3.24 1.01 6.09
C ILE A 154 3.64 2.05 7.16
N VAL A 155 4.95 2.19 7.42
CA VAL A 155 5.53 3.11 8.41
C VAL A 155 6.60 4.03 7.84
#